data_AF-A0A180FQC9-F1
#
_entry.id   AF-A0A180FQC9-F1
#
_cell.length_a   1.000
_cell.length_b   1.000
_cell.length_c   1.000
_cell.angle_alpha   90.00
_cell.angle_beta   90.00
_cell.angle_gamma   90.00
#
_symmetry.space_group_name_H-M   'P 1'
#
loop_
_entity.id
_entity.type
_entity.pdbx_description
1 polymer ?
#
loop_
_entity_poly.entity_id
_entity_poly.type
_entity_poly.pdbx_seq_one_letter_code
_entity_poly.pdbx_strand_id
1 'polypeptide(L)'
;MKLREVTIHKYKSIENDQTFQVEDDVTVLVGMNESGKTSILEVLAKSNYFQKDNKFQYNTTHDYPRKEKKKLDKSGEDPIAISCSYSIPDPLCI
;
A
#
# COMPACT_ATOMS: atom_id res chain seq x y z
N MET A 1 -13.17 -6.86 -10.71
CA MET A 1 -12.50 -5.54 -10.60
C MET A 1 -11.02 -5.73 -10.85
N LYS A 2 -10.40 -4.90 -11.70
CA LYS A 2 -8.96 -4.98 -12.03
C LYS A 2 -8.24 -3.76 -11.46
N LEU A 3 -7.21 -3.98 -10.65
CA LEU A 3 -6.36 -2.93 -10.10
C LEU A 3 -5.61 -2.24 -11.24
N ARG A 4 -5.63 -0.90 -11.26
CA ARG A 4 -5.02 -0.09 -12.34
C ARG A 4 -3.88 0.76 -11.81
N GLU A 5 -4.07 1.39 -10.67
CA GLU A 5 -3.09 2.29 -10.09
C GLU A 5 -3.02 2.05 -8.59
N VAL A 6 -1.80 2.16 -8.07
CA VAL A 6 -1.50 2.06 -6.65
C VAL A 6 -0.71 3.30 -6.27
N THR A 7 -1.16 3.99 -5.23
CA THR A 7 -0.36 5.00 -4.53
C THR A 7 -0.08 4.51 -3.12
N ILE A 8 1.20 4.32 -2.80
CA ILE A 8 1.65 4.00 -1.45
C ILE A 8 2.10 5.29 -0.81
N HIS A 9 1.52 5.62 0.32
CA HIS A 9 1.92 6.77 1.11
C HIS A 9 3.07 6.36 2.06
N LYS A 10 3.04 6.83 3.30
CA LYS A 10 4.07 6.50 4.30
C LYS A 10 3.92 5.08 4.82
N TYR A 11 4.82 4.18 4.40
CA TYR A 11 4.82 2.78 4.81
C TYR A 11 6.24 2.18 4.90
N LYS A 12 6.65 1.79 6.11
CA LYS A 12 7.97 1.23 6.46
C LYS A 12 9.13 2.09 5.94
N SER A 13 9.80 1.65 4.88
CA SER A 13 10.93 2.32 4.23
C SER A 13 10.50 3.38 3.21
N ILE A 14 9.21 3.46 2.88
CA ILE A 14 8.63 4.44 1.95
C ILE A 14 8.23 5.66 2.78
N GLU A 15 9.05 6.71 2.69
CA GLU A 15 8.88 7.96 3.46
C GLU A 15 8.05 9.02 2.70
N ASN A 16 7.88 8.86 1.38
CA ASN A 16 7.12 9.76 0.51
C ASN A 16 6.22 8.96 -0.42
N ASP A 17 5.16 9.61 -0.92
CA ASP A 17 4.22 8.97 -1.83
C ASP A 17 4.91 8.37 -3.06
N GLN A 18 4.54 7.15 -3.40
CA GLN A 18 5.00 6.42 -4.57
C GLN A 18 3.79 5.91 -5.33
N THR A 19 3.61 6.39 -6.56
CA THR A 19 2.51 5.99 -7.44
C THR A 19 3.04 5.19 -8.61
N PHE A 20 2.37 4.09 -8.95
CA PHE A 20 2.67 3.30 -10.13
C PHE A 20 1.40 2.70 -10.75
N GLN A 21 1.45 2.50 -12.06
CA GLN A 21 0.42 1.76 -12.79
C GLN A 21 0.69 0.26 -12.67
N VAL A 22 -0.38 -0.51 -12.58
CA VAL A 22 -0.38 -1.97 -12.65
C VAL A 22 -0.67 -2.34 -14.09
N GLU A 23 0.32 -2.97 -14.72
CA GLU A 23 0.26 -3.41 -16.11
C GLU A 23 -0.85 -4.45 -16.32
N ASP A 24 -1.34 -4.53 -17.56
CA ASP A 24 -2.48 -5.38 -17.88
C ASP A 24 -2.17 -6.88 -17.73
N ASP A 25 -0.91 -7.29 -17.89
CA ASP A 25 -0.43 -8.67 -17.87
C ASP A 25 0.52 -8.95 -16.70
N VAL A 26 1.71 -8.32 -16.67
CA VAL A 26 2.78 -8.59 -15.70
C VAL A 26 3.42 -7.27 -15.27
N THR A 27 3.31 -6.95 -13.99
CA THR A 27 4.06 -5.85 -13.37
C THR A 27 5.29 -6.39 -12.65
N VAL A 28 6.47 -5.84 -12.92
CA VAL A 28 7.73 -6.26 -12.29
C VAL A 28 8.28 -5.16 -11.39
N LEU A 29 8.54 -5.50 -10.12
CA LEU A 29 9.19 -4.61 -9.16
C LEU A 29 10.70 -4.91 -9.08
N VAL A 30 11.54 -3.99 -9.56
CA VAL A 30 13.01 -4.10 -9.51
C VAL A 30 13.62 -3.00 -8.66
N GLY A 31 14.80 -3.27 -8.08
CA GLY A 31 15.52 -2.32 -7.24
C GLY A 31 16.55 -2.99 -6.37
N MET A 32 17.44 -2.20 -5.75
CA MET A 32 18.48 -2.70 -4.85
C MET A 32 17.90 -3.41 -3.61
N ASN A 33 18.73 -4.15 -2.89
CA ASN A 33 18.32 -4.70 -1.60
C ASN A 33 17.82 -3.58 -0.68
N GLU A 34 16.78 -3.89 0.11
CA GLU A 34 16.16 -2.94 1.07
C GLU A 34 15.49 -1.71 0.44
N SER A 35 15.34 -1.65 -0.89
CA SER A 35 14.68 -0.55 -1.60
C SER A 35 13.15 -0.47 -1.40
N GLY A 36 12.56 -1.30 -0.52
CA GLY A 36 11.13 -1.29 -0.22
C GLY A 36 10.24 -2.17 -1.10
N LYS A 37 10.79 -3.01 -2.00
CA LYS A 37 9.99 -3.93 -2.84
C LYS A 37 9.05 -4.83 -2.03
N THR A 38 9.54 -5.42 -0.94
CA THR A 38 8.71 -6.25 -0.05
C THR A 38 7.64 -5.41 0.65
N SER A 39 7.98 -4.18 1.06
CA SER A 39 7.03 -3.25 1.68
C SER A 39 5.85 -2.95 0.77
N ILE A 40 6.08 -2.81 -0.55
CA ILE A 40 5.03 -2.63 -1.57
C ILE A 40 4.07 -3.82 -1.58
N LEU A 41 4.59 -5.05 -1.60
CA LEU A 41 3.76 -6.26 -1.63
C LEU A 41 2.96 -6.43 -0.32
N GLU A 42 3.57 -6.12 0.82
CA GLU A 42 2.90 -6.20 2.12
C GLU A 42 1.75 -5.19 2.24
N VAL A 43 1.98 -3.91 1.90
CA VAL A 43 0.92 -2.89 2.01
C VAL A 43 -0.25 -3.19 1.08
N LEU A 44 0.03 -3.72 -0.11
CA LEU A 44 -0.98 -4.21 -1.04
C LEU A 44 -1.76 -5.40 -0.47
N ALA A 45 -1.08 -6.38 0.11
CA ALA A 45 -1.75 -7.54 0.72
C ALA A 45 -2.66 -7.12 1.87
N LYS A 46 -2.25 -6.14 2.70
CA LYS A 46 -3.06 -5.59 3.79
C LYS A 46 -4.28 -4.80 3.32
N SER A 47 -4.24 -4.23 2.12
CA SER A 47 -5.32 -3.37 1.60
C SER A 47 -6.63 -4.11 1.38
N ASN A 48 -6.56 -5.39 0.99
CA ASN A 48 -7.72 -6.23 0.71
C ASN A 48 -7.37 -7.71 0.86
N TYR A 49 -6.97 -8.12 2.06
CA TYR A 49 -6.64 -9.52 2.32
C TYR A 49 -7.90 -10.40 2.27
N PHE A 50 -7.79 -11.58 1.67
CA PHE A 50 -8.92 -12.48 1.42
C PHE A 50 -9.48 -13.17 2.68
N GLN A 51 -8.79 -13.05 3.83
CA GLN A 51 -9.20 -13.60 5.12
C GLN A 51 -9.13 -12.54 6.22
N LYS A 52 -9.93 -12.72 7.27
CA LYS A 52 -9.78 -11.94 8.50
C LYS A 52 -8.59 -12.48 9.30
N ASP A 53 -7.43 -11.89 9.09
CA ASP A 53 -6.20 -12.21 9.83
C ASP A 53 -5.59 -10.91 10.37
N ASN A 54 -5.33 -10.88 11.69
CA ASN A 54 -4.74 -9.74 12.38
C ASN A 54 -3.34 -9.38 11.84
N LYS A 55 -2.62 -10.34 11.24
CA LYS A 55 -1.31 -10.08 10.58
C LYS A 55 -1.43 -9.14 9.38
N PHE A 56 -2.61 -9.11 8.75
CA PHE A 56 -2.88 -8.30 7.56
C PHE A 56 -3.64 -7.00 7.88
N GLN A 57 -3.71 -6.62 9.16
CA GLN A 57 -4.19 -5.31 9.58
C GLN A 57 -3.03 -4.31 9.65
N TYR A 58 -3.35 -3.03 9.44
CA TYR A 58 -2.39 -1.95 9.58
C TYR A 58 -2.07 -1.68 11.04
N ASN A 59 -0.80 -1.45 11.33
CA ASN A 59 -0.32 -1.13 12.67
C ASN A 59 0.73 -0.01 12.57
N THR A 60 0.37 1.20 13.00
CA THR A 60 1.25 2.38 12.95
C THR A 60 2.59 2.18 13.67
N THR A 61 2.69 1.27 14.64
CA THR A 61 3.96 0.96 15.31
C THR A 61 4.92 0.17 14.43
N HIS A 62 4.42 -0.70 13.55
CA HIS A 62 5.24 -1.58 12.72
C HIS A 62 5.30 -1.15 11.24
N ASP A 63 4.26 -0.46 10.78
CA ASP A 63 4.04 -0.17 9.37
C ASP A 63 4.32 1.29 9.02
N TYR A 64 4.33 2.22 9.98
CA TYR A 64 4.62 3.63 9.70
C TYR A 64 6.13 3.90 9.75
N PRO A 65 6.68 4.83 8.92
CA PRO A 65 8.08 5.19 8.96
C PRO A 65 8.56 5.57 10.36
N ARG A 66 9.55 4.82 10.87
CA ARG A 66 9.98 4.90 12.28
C ARG A 66 10.49 6.29 12.67
N LYS A 67 11.13 7.01 11.74
CA LYS A 67 11.62 8.38 11.97
C LYS A 67 10.49 9.38 12.20
N GLU A 68 9.32 9.14 11.60
CA GLU A 68 8.19 10.05 11.63
C GLU A 68 7.11 9.66 12.64
N LYS A 69 7.17 8.44 13.19
CA LYS A 69 6.19 7.92 14.16
C LYS A 69 5.96 8.88 15.33
N LYS A 70 7.02 9.43 15.93
CA LYS A 70 6.89 10.37 17.06
C LYS A 70 6.13 11.65 16.70
N LYS A 71 6.20 12.09 15.44
CA LYS A 71 5.44 13.24 14.93
C LYS A 71 3.97 12.86 14.74
N LEU A 72 3.71 11.68 14.16
CA LEU A 72 2.36 11.14 14.01
C LEU A 72 1.67 10.98 15.37
N ASP A 73 2.32 10.34 16.34
CA ASP A 73 1.78 10.11 17.69
C ASP A 73 1.38 11.42 18.39
N LYS A 74 2.11 12.51 18.13
CA LYS A 74 1.79 13.85 18.66
C LYS A 74 0.63 14.53 17.93
N SER A 75 0.46 14.25 16.63
CA SER A 75 -0.64 14.82 15.83
C SER A 75 -1.99 14.17 16.13
N GLY A 76 -1.98 12.89 16.55
CA GLY A 76 -3.21 12.11 16.75
C GLY A 76 -3.92 11.74 15.44
N GLU A 77 -3.27 11.92 14.29
CA GLU A 77 -3.79 11.55 12.98
C GLU A 77 -3.79 10.03 12.77
N ASP A 78 -4.77 9.53 12.00
CA ASP A 78 -4.83 8.16 11.51
C ASP A 78 -4.43 8.15 10.01
N PRO A 79 -3.19 7.76 9.68
CA PRO A 79 -2.66 7.94 8.34
C PRO A 79 -3.13 6.84 7.39
N ILE A 80 -3.37 7.21 6.13
CA ILE A 80 -3.66 6.27 5.05
C ILE A 80 -2.34 5.66 4.55
N ALA A 81 -2.24 4.34 4.48
CA ALA A 81 -1.04 3.65 3.98
C ALA A 81 -1.02 3.50 2.45
N ILE A 82 -2.19 3.30 1.84
CA ILE A 82 -2.31 3.00 0.41
C ILE A 82 -3.67 3.46 -0.14
N SER A 83 -3.65 3.96 -1.37
CA SER A 83 -4.82 4.26 -2.19
C SER A 83 -4.75 3.41 -3.47
N CYS A 84 -5.86 2.81 -3.88
CA CYS A 84 -5.93 1.91 -5.04
C CYS A 84 -7.08 2.29 -5.97
N SER A 85 -6.79 2.45 -7.26
CA SER A 85 -7.78 2.70 -8.29
C SER A 85 -8.09 1.41 -9.04
N TYR A 86 -9.35 1.03 -9.09
CA TYR A 86 -9.82 -0.18 -9.76
C TYR A 86 -10.68 0.17 -10.97
N SER A 87 -10.55 -0.61 -12.04
CA SER A 87 -11.48 -0.62 -13.17
C SER A 87 -12.51 -1.74 -13.00
N ILE A 88 -13.75 -1.45 -13.35
CA ILE A 88 -14.84 -2.43 -13.43
C ILE A 88 -14.99 -2.78 -14.91
N PRO A 89 -14.91 -4.06 -15.30
CA PRO A 89 -15.24 -4.44 -16.67
C PRO A 89 -16.73 -4.16 -16.94
N ASP A 90 -17.05 -3.81 -18.19
CA ASP A 90 -18.37 -3.31 -18.64
C ASP A 90 -19.60 -4.27 -18.58
N PRO A 91 -19.61 -5.55 -18.13
CA PRO A 91 -20.84 -6.33 -18.10
C PRO A 91 -21.89 -5.93 -17.04
N LEU A 92 -21.61 -4.92 -16.20
CA LEU A 92 -22.51 -4.52 -15.09
C LEU A 92 -23.27 -3.21 -15.36
N CYS A 93 -23.18 -2.67 -16.58
CA CYS A 93 -24.12 -1.67 -17.07
C CYS A 93 -25.35 -2.38 -17.66
N ILE A 94 -26.23 -2.88 -16.78
CA ILE A 94 -27.59 -3.31 -17.12
C ILE A 94 -28.56 -2.64 -16.15
#